data_AF-A0A4P5T1Y1-F1
#
_entry.id   AF-A0A4P5T1Y1-F1
#
_cell.length_a   1.000
_cell.length_b   1.000
_cell.length_c   1.000
_cell.angle_alpha   90.00
_cell.angle_beta   90.00
_cell.angle_gamma   90.00
#
_symmetry.space_group_name_H-M   'P 1'
#
loop_
_entity.id
_entity.type
_entity.pdbx_description
1 polymer ?
#
loop_
_entity_poly.entity_id
_entity_poly.type
_entity_poly.pdbx_seq_one_letter_code
_entity_poly.pdbx_strand_id
1 'polypeptide(L)'
;MNAEILLTPAQRYHLDALGYVLLKGVLTPDEVKSIKAALYRLKEEPDLAKHRVYTHKHGDHHQLFGHLVEYDPALLAYAVHPKLVPLVEELVGGAVRLEESEAIINRRNPEADVALLRQRHSTPTGFHTGTRHGWGTYFEQERFHCIFVKTLAYLTDVGAEDGGTAVIPGSHKMSWRQQEMIDAALSDPSLIHQVVAQAGDVLLFSESLIHSTTEILSDKERAIIVSGYTPPMLREWMGNEISPEFLESQPEPIRKLLSGSDSWNWRRNHPI
;
A
#
# COMPACT_ATOMS: atom_id res chain seq x y z
N MET A 1 6.33 -30.08 -3.94
CA MET A 1 5.71 -29.07 -4.81
C MET A 1 5.19 -27.99 -3.89
N ASN A 2 5.76 -26.78 -3.95
CA ASN A 2 5.17 -25.66 -3.23
C ASN A 2 3.91 -25.26 -4.00
N ALA A 3 2.80 -25.02 -3.29
CA ALA A 3 1.59 -24.51 -3.93
C ALA A 3 1.88 -23.10 -4.48
N GLU A 4 1.41 -22.83 -5.69
CA GLU A 4 1.53 -21.52 -6.31
C GLU A 4 0.64 -20.52 -5.55
N ILE A 5 1.18 -19.34 -5.23
CA ILE A 5 0.49 -18.34 -4.43
C ILE A 5 -0.17 -17.35 -5.38
N LEU A 6 -1.47 -17.56 -5.61
CA LEU A 6 -2.29 -16.82 -6.57
C LEU A 6 -3.54 -16.26 -5.89
N LEU A 7 -4.14 -15.22 -6.49
CA LEU A 7 -5.47 -14.79 -6.11
C LEU A 7 -6.49 -15.88 -6.45
N THR A 8 -7.41 -16.16 -5.53
CA THR A 8 -8.59 -16.99 -5.87
C THR A 8 -9.42 -16.28 -6.94
N PRO A 9 -10.20 -17.00 -7.78
CA PRO A 9 -11.03 -16.37 -8.82
C PRO A 9 -11.96 -15.26 -8.31
N ALA A 10 -12.47 -15.38 -7.08
CA ALA A 10 -13.30 -14.35 -6.45
C ALA A 10 -12.48 -13.10 -6.05
N GLN A 11 -11.27 -13.28 -5.52
CA GLN A 11 -10.36 -12.17 -5.20
C GLN A 11 -9.86 -11.47 -6.47
N ARG A 12 -9.50 -12.26 -7.50
CA ARG A 12 -9.12 -11.78 -8.83
C ARG A 12 -10.23 -10.95 -9.46
N TYR A 13 -11.46 -11.46 -9.48
CA TYR A 13 -12.61 -10.74 -10.03
C TYR A 13 -12.92 -9.45 -9.26
N HIS A 14 -12.85 -9.48 -7.92
CA HIS A 14 -13.00 -8.27 -7.08
C HIS A 14 -11.98 -7.21 -7.50
N LEU A 15 -10.71 -7.60 -7.66
CA LEU A 15 -9.64 -6.69 -8.04
C LEU A 15 -9.74 -6.18 -9.47
N ASP A 16 -10.01 -7.04 -10.45
CA ASP A 16 -10.18 -6.62 -11.83
C ASP A 16 -11.41 -5.70 -11.97
N ALA A 17 -12.50 -5.97 -11.24
CA ALA A 17 -13.71 -5.16 -11.25
C ALA A 17 -13.54 -3.81 -10.54
N LEU A 18 -13.00 -3.79 -9.32
CA LEU A 18 -13.03 -2.65 -8.40
C LEU A 18 -11.67 -1.97 -8.15
N GLY A 19 -10.56 -2.62 -8.54
CA GLY A 19 -9.18 -2.10 -8.46
C GLY A 19 -8.41 -2.46 -7.20
N TYR A 20 -9.04 -3.17 -6.27
CA TYR A 20 -8.46 -3.61 -5.01
C TYR A 20 -9.04 -4.95 -4.56
N VAL A 21 -8.38 -5.61 -3.61
CA VAL A 21 -8.95 -6.70 -2.82
C VAL A 21 -8.41 -6.67 -1.39
N LEU A 22 -9.26 -6.94 -0.40
CA LEU A 22 -8.84 -7.15 0.98
C LEU A 22 -8.52 -8.63 1.22
N LEU A 23 -7.25 -8.93 1.39
CA LEU A 23 -6.75 -10.26 1.73
C LEU A 23 -6.85 -10.44 3.25
N LYS A 24 -7.66 -11.41 3.70
CA LYS A 24 -7.97 -11.59 5.12
C LYS A 24 -6.90 -12.40 5.85
N GLY A 25 -6.43 -11.91 7.01
CA GLY A 25 -5.52 -12.64 7.91
C GLY A 25 -4.23 -13.16 7.24
N VAL A 26 -3.61 -12.37 6.37
CA VAL A 26 -2.38 -12.78 5.65
C VAL A 26 -1.19 -12.84 6.60
N LEU A 27 -1.07 -11.83 7.46
CA LEU A 27 -0.05 -11.74 8.50
C LEU A 27 -0.55 -12.40 9.78
N THR A 28 0.33 -13.16 10.42
CA THR A 28 0.09 -13.75 11.74
C THR A 28 0.12 -12.68 12.85
N PRO A 29 -0.47 -12.95 14.03
CA PRO A 29 -0.39 -12.05 15.18
C PRO A 29 1.05 -11.69 15.59
N ASP A 30 2.00 -12.62 15.43
CA ASP A 30 3.41 -12.39 15.75
C ASP A 30 4.12 -11.52 14.70
N GLU A 31 3.79 -11.64 13.42
CA GLU A 31 4.25 -10.71 12.38
C GLU A 31 3.72 -9.30 12.64
N VAL A 32 2.41 -9.15 12.88
CA VAL A 32 1.80 -7.87 13.23
C VAL A 32 2.47 -7.25 14.47
N LYS A 33 2.66 -8.04 15.53
CA LYS A 33 3.33 -7.60 16.77
C LYS A 33 4.77 -7.13 16.51
N SER A 34 5.52 -7.86 15.68
CA SER A 34 6.92 -7.56 15.38
C SER A 34 7.06 -6.29 14.54
N ILE A 35 6.25 -6.15 13.50
CA ILE A 35 6.19 -4.94 12.66
C ILE A 35 5.81 -3.72 13.51
N LYS A 36 4.75 -3.82 14.34
CA LYS A 36 4.37 -2.74 15.26
C LYS A 36 5.51 -2.36 16.18
N ALA A 37 6.17 -3.33 16.81
CA ALA A 37 7.27 -3.06 17.73
C ALA A 37 8.42 -2.30 17.04
N ALA A 38 8.72 -2.59 15.77
CA ALA A 38 9.67 -1.83 14.98
C ALA A 38 9.17 -0.40 14.71
N LEU A 39 7.92 -0.22 14.27
CA LEU A 39 7.35 1.12 13.99
C LEU A 39 7.23 2.00 15.25
N TYR A 40 6.92 1.44 16.42
CA TYR A 40 6.91 2.21 17.68
C TYR A 40 8.32 2.55 18.16
N ARG A 41 9.34 1.71 17.93
CA ARG A 41 10.74 2.13 18.13
C ARG A 41 11.10 3.30 17.20
N LEU A 42 10.70 3.21 15.93
CA LEU A 42 10.94 4.25 14.94
C LEU A 42 10.25 5.58 15.28
N LYS A 43 9.04 5.51 15.84
CA LYS A 43 8.28 6.70 16.28
C LYS A 43 8.97 7.48 17.39
N GLU A 44 9.69 6.80 18.28
CA GLU A 44 10.43 7.39 19.39
C GLU A 44 11.93 7.63 19.06
N GLU A 45 12.38 7.34 17.83
CA GLU A 45 13.79 7.52 17.41
C GLU A 45 14.10 9.03 17.20
N PRO A 46 15.04 9.61 17.97
CA PRO A 46 15.40 11.03 17.85
C PRO A 46 16.15 11.37 16.55
N ASP A 47 16.89 10.44 15.94
CA ASP A 47 17.68 10.68 14.72
C ASP A 47 17.34 9.68 13.60
N LEU A 48 16.18 9.88 12.99
CA LEU A 48 15.73 9.11 11.82
C LEU A 48 16.68 9.22 10.62
N ALA A 49 17.38 10.35 10.47
CA ALA A 49 18.26 10.62 9.34
C ALA A 49 19.50 9.71 9.35
N LYS A 50 20.04 9.38 10.53
CA LYS A 50 21.06 8.35 10.72
C LYS A 50 20.65 6.98 10.16
N HIS A 51 19.35 6.69 10.15
CA HIS A 51 18.77 5.45 9.63
C HIS A 51 18.26 5.57 8.19
N ARG A 52 18.54 6.69 7.50
CA ARG A 52 18.04 7.03 6.14
C ARG A 52 16.52 7.19 6.05
N VAL A 53 15.80 7.10 7.18
CA VAL A 53 14.33 7.18 7.23
C VAL A 53 13.88 8.63 7.05
N TYR A 54 13.01 8.88 6.08
CA TYR A 54 12.29 10.15 5.96
C TYR A 54 10.99 10.12 6.77
N THR A 55 10.51 11.29 7.19
CA THR A 55 9.24 11.40 7.93
C THR A 55 8.46 12.67 7.57
N HIS A 56 7.14 12.56 7.55
CA HIS A 56 6.22 13.68 7.36
C HIS A 56 5.21 13.70 8.51
N LYS A 57 5.20 14.81 9.27
CA LYS A 57 4.29 15.04 10.40
C LYS A 57 3.21 16.05 10.01
N HIS A 58 1.96 15.75 10.34
CA HIS A 58 0.83 16.66 10.20
C HIS A 58 0.23 16.88 11.59
N GLY A 59 0.84 17.79 12.35
CA GLY A 59 0.65 17.90 13.80
C GLY A 59 1.08 16.62 14.55
N ASP A 60 0.76 16.56 15.84
CA ASP A 60 1.15 15.41 16.69
C ASP A 60 0.28 14.16 16.46
N HIS A 61 -0.81 14.29 15.71
CA HIS A 61 -1.80 13.23 15.52
C HIS A 61 -1.55 12.36 14.29
N HIS A 62 -0.62 12.73 13.41
CA HIS A 62 -0.29 11.97 12.21
C HIS A 62 1.20 12.02 11.90
N GLN A 63 1.83 10.85 11.79
CA GLN A 63 3.21 10.70 11.34
C GLN A 63 3.32 9.59 10.29
N LEU A 64 3.86 9.96 9.13
CA LEU A 64 4.33 9.04 8.10
C LEU A 64 5.84 8.84 8.25
N PHE A 65 6.31 7.63 7.96
CA PHE A 65 7.72 7.25 7.84
C PHE A 65 7.91 6.55 6.50
N GLY A 66 9.08 6.71 5.89
CA GLY A 66 9.45 5.96 4.68
C GLY A 66 10.94 5.61 4.62
N HIS A 67 11.32 4.81 3.62
CA HIS A 67 12.63 4.13 3.56
C HIS A 67 12.85 3.15 4.72
N LEU A 68 11.89 2.24 4.92
CA LEU A 68 11.81 1.42 6.14
C LEU A 68 12.66 0.15 6.13
N VAL A 69 12.99 -0.39 4.95
CA VAL A 69 13.62 -1.72 4.83
C VAL A 69 15.04 -1.81 5.39
N GLU A 70 15.77 -0.69 5.47
CA GLU A 70 17.10 -0.63 6.08
C GLU A 70 17.07 -0.45 7.62
N TYR A 71 15.92 -0.07 8.20
CA TYR A 71 15.81 0.24 9.63
C TYR A 71 15.69 -1.02 10.51
N ASP A 72 14.79 -1.94 10.16
CA ASP A 72 14.49 -3.10 11.00
C ASP A 72 14.10 -4.34 10.17
N PRO A 73 14.62 -5.55 10.49
CA PRO A 73 14.30 -6.78 9.76
C PRO A 73 12.81 -7.12 9.66
N ALA A 74 11.96 -6.69 10.60
CA ALA A 74 10.51 -6.90 10.52
C ALA A 74 9.86 -6.07 9.40
N LEU A 75 10.41 -4.89 9.11
CA LEU A 75 9.93 -4.00 8.05
C LEU A 75 10.41 -4.50 6.67
N LEU A 76 11.65 -4.97 6.57
CA LEU A 76 12.12 -5.72 5.40
C LEU A 76 11.26 -6.96 5.15
N ALA A 77 11.01 -7.78 6.18
CA ALA A 77 10.25 -9.03 6.06
C ALA A 77 8.83 -8.81 5.53
N TYR A 78 8.21 -7.67 5.81
CA TYR A 78 6.94 -7.27 5.20
C TYR A 78 7.10 -6.94 3.71
N ALA A 79 8.08 -6.10 3.36
CA ALA A 79 8.36 -5.68 1.98
C ALA A 79 8.85 -6.81 1.05
N VAL A 80 9.23 -7.96 1.60
CA VAL A 80 9.62 -9.17 0.84
C VAL A 80 8.72 -10.37 1.14
N HIS A 81 7.53 -10.13 1.74
CA HIS A 81 6.73 -11.18 2.34
C HIS A 81 6.29 -12.24 1.32
N PRO A 82 6.55 -13.55 1.57
CA PRO A 82 6.46 -14.59 0.55
C PRO A 82 5.04 -14.90 0.07
N LYS A 83 3.99 -14.48 0.80
CA LYS A 83 2.60 -14.58 0.33
C LYS A 83 2.08 -13.33 -0.40
N LEU A 84 2.84 -12.23 -0.38
CA LEU A 84 2.41 -10.94 -0.95
C LEU A 84 3.09 -10.66 -2.28
N VAL A 85 4.42 -10.80 -2.36
CA VAL A 85 5.18 -10.54 -3.59
C VAL A 85 4.62 -11.31 -4.81
N PRO A 86 4.28 -12.62 -4.74
CA PRO A 86 3.70 -13.32 -5.89
C PRO A 86 2.36 -12.74 -6.37
N LEU A 87 1.52 -12.23 -5.46
CA LEU A 87 0.23 -11.61 -5.80
C LEU A 87 0.42 -10.23 -6.43
N VAL A 88 1.49 -9.52 -6.05
CA VAL A 88 1.92 -8.29 -6.69
C VAL A 88 2.45 -8.57 -8.10
N GLU A 89 3.31 -9.59 -8.27
CA GLU A 89 3.81 -10.04 -9.58
C GLU A 89 2.66 -10.45 -10.52
N GLU A 90 1.62 -11.13 -10.02
CA GLU A 90 0.40 -11.49 -10.75
C GLU A 90 -0.35 -10.25 -11.30
N LEU A 91 -0.38 -9.17 -10.53
CA LEU A 91 -1.00 -7.90 -10.90
C LEU A 91 -0.14 -7.05 -11.83
N VAL A 92 1.17 -7.00 -11.58
CA VAL A 92 2.13 -6.26 -12.41
C VAL A 92 2.38 -6.98 -13.74
N GLY A 93 2.12 -8.29 -13.82
CA GLY A 93 2.29 -9.13 -15.01
C GLY A 93 3.71 -9.67 -15.18
N GLY A 94 4.48 -9.77 -14.09
CA GLY A 94 5.88 -10.20 -14.10
C GLY A 94 6.62 -9.84 -12.82
N ALA A 95 7.92 -10.15 -12.80
CA ALA A 95 8.80 -9.86 -11.67
C ALA A 95 8.80 -8.36 -11.31
N VAL A 96 9.02 -8.04 -10.03
CA VAL A 96 8.95 -6.66 -9.51
C VAL A 96 10.22 -6.21 -8.76
N ARG A 97 10.33 -4.90 -8.54
CA ARG A 97 11.31 -4.21 -7.70
C ARG A 97 10.61 -3.37 -6.63
N LEU A 98 11.35 -2.97 -5.57
CA LEU A 98 11.01 -2.00 -4.51
C LEU A 98 9.51 -1.79 -4.47
N GLU A 99 8.94 -0.70 -4.97
CA GLU A 99 9.34 0.66 -5.30
C GLU A 99 9.68 1.46 -4.04
N GLU A 100 8.75 1.47 -3.08
CA GLU A 100 8.69 2.31 -1.88
C GLU A 100 8.36 1.45 -0.65
N SER A 101 8.78 1.90 0.54
CA SER A 101 8.37 1.29 1.81
C SER A 101 8.01 2.39 2.80
N GLU A 102 6.75 2.40 3.25
CA GLU A 102 6.20 3.46 4.10
C GLU A 102 5.36 2.90 5.25
N ALA A 103 5.12 3.70 6.28
CA ALA A 103 4.20 3.39 7.36
C ALA A 103 3.56 4.67 7.89
N ILE A 104 2.31 4.55 8.35
CA ILE A 104 1.59 5.65 8.99
C ILE A 104 1.15 5.21 10.37
N ILE A 105 1.49 6.00 11.37
CA ILE A 105 0.89 5.96 12.71
C ILE A 105 0.12 7.26 12.89
N ASN A 106 -1.19 7.16 13.06
CA ASN A 106 -2.05 8.32 13.26
C ASN A 106 -3.25 8.02 14.17
N ARG A 107 -3.84 9.07 14.70
CA ARG A 107 -5.01 9.07 15.58
C ARG A 107 -5.92 10.23 15.19
N ARG A 108 -7.11 10.32 15.78
CA ARG A 108 -8.01 11.46 15.57
C ARG A 108 -7.28 12.79 15.74
N ASN A 109 -7.47 13.69 14.78
CA ASN A 109 -7.03 15.08 14.89
C ASN A 109 -7.73 15.74 16.09
N PRO A 110 -7.01 16.23 17.11
CA PRO A 110 -7.62 16.84 18.29
C PRO A 110 -8.40 18.13 17.98
N GLU A 111 -8.16 18.76 16.84
CA GLU A 111 -8.82 19.99 16.39
C GLU A 111 -10.05 19.72 15.49
N ALA A 112 -10.33 18.45 15.15
CA ALA A 112 -11.45 18.11 14.27
C ALA A 112 -12.82 18.24 14.98
N ASP A 113 -13.76 18.90 14.33
CA ASP A 113 -15.17 18.85 14.72
C ASP A 113 -15.78 17.49 14.36
N VAL A 114 -15.67 16.55 15.30
CA VAL A 114 -16.19 15.18 15.16
C VAL A 114 -17.71 15.17 14.98
N ALA A 115 -18.43 16.13 15.56
CA ALA A 115 -19.88 16.21 15.45
C ALA A 115 -20.30 16.64 14.04
N LEU A 116 -19.55 17.53 13.40
CA LEU A 116 -19.72 17.88 11.98
C LEU A 116 -19.26 16.75 11.05
N LEU A 117 -18.14 16.08 11.34
CA LEU A 117 -17.63 14.99 10.50
C LEU A 117 -18.60 13.78 10.49
N ARG A 118 -19.22 13.43 11.61
CA ARG A 118 -20.26 12.38 11.69
C ARG A 118 -21.55 12.68 10.92
N GLN A 119 -21.77 13.93 10.50
CA GLN A 119 -22.89 14.29 9.62
C GLN A 119 -22.59 14.02 8.13
N ARG A 120 -21.33 13.71 7.78
CA ARG A 120 -20.93 13.38 6.41
C ARG A 120 -21.06 11.87 6.19
N HIS A 121 -21.48 11.49 4.98
CA HIS A 121 -21.53 10.08 4.56
C HIS A 121 -20.13 9.47 4.37
N SER A 122 -19.12 10.30 4.07
CA SER A 122 -17.72 9.90 3.95
C SER A 122 -16.79 11.06 4.33
N THR A 123 -15.58 10.74 4.77
CA THR A 123 -14.59 11.71 5.29
C THR A 123 -13.18 11.51 4.69
N PRO A 124 -13.02 11.41 3.35
CA PRO A 124 -11.70 11.28 2.73
C PRO A 124 -10.85 12.54 2.96
N THR A 125 -9.56 12.38 3.27
CA THR A 125 -8.63 13.47 3.59
C THR A 125 -7.88 14.01 2.37
N GLY A 126 -8.02 13.37 1.21
CA GLY A 126 -7.44 13.80 -0.07
C GLY A 126 -7.30 12.63 -1.05
N PHE A 127 -8.12 12.62 -2.11
CA PHE A 127 -8.11 11.55 -3.12
C PHE A 127 -6.96 11.71 -4.12
N HIS A 128 -6.19 10.63 -4.33
CA HIS A 128 -5.02 10.61 -5.20
C HIS A 128 -4.81 9.23 -5.86
N THR A 129 -3.77 9.14 -6.68
CA THR A 129 -3.36 7.96 -7.47
C THR A 129 -1.84 8.01 -7.65
N GLY A 130 -1.09 6.92 -7.40
CA GLY A 130 0.33 6.85 -7.73
C GLY A 130 0.63 6.67 -9.23
N THR A 131 -0.34 6.22 -10.03
CA THR A 131 -0.23 6.19 -11.49
C THR A 131 -1.58 6.44 -12.18
N ARG A 132 -1.65 6.41 -13.51
CA ARG A 132 -2.88 6.70 -14.28
C ARG A 132 -3.22 5.60 -15.26
N HIS A 133 -4.51 5.43 -15.56
CA HIS A 133 -4.94 4.60 -16.69
C HIS A 133 -4.25 5.03 -18.00
N GLY A 134 -3.98 4.06 -18.87
CA GLY A 134 -3.24 4.25 -20.11
C GLY A 134 -1.72 4.13 -19.94
N TRP A 135 -1.07 5.04 -19.21
CA TRP A 135 0.39 4.97 -18.99
C TRP A 135 0.77 3.91 -17.95
N GLY A 136 0.04 3.88 -16.83
CA GLY A 136 0.31 3.01 -15.69
C GLY A 136 -0.33 1.63 -15.77
N THR A 137 -1.08 1.34 -16.83
CA THR A 137 -1.96 0.16 -16.91
C THR A 137 -1.97 -0.44 -18.30
N TYR A 138 -2.04 -1.75 -18.41
CA TYR A 138 -2.19 -2.42 -19.69
C TYR A 138 -3.12 -3.63 -19.60
N PHE A 139 -3.49 -4.17 -20.76
CA PHE A 139 -4.24 -5.42 -20.87
C PHE A 139 -3.40 -6.43 -21.65
N GLU A 140 -3.24 -7.63 -21.09
CA GLU A 140 -2.49 -8.73 -21.69
C GLU A 140 -3.04 -10.05 -21.15
N GLN A 141 -3.07 -11.10 -21.97
CA GLN A 141 -3.63 -12.42 -21.60
C GLN A 141 -4.99 -12.34 -20.90
N GLU A 142 -5.92 -11.56 -21.46
CA GLU A 142 -7.29 -11.35 -20.95
C GLU A 142 -7.38 -10.72 -19.53
N ARG A 143 -6.26 -10.26 -18.98
CA ARG A 143 -6.15 -9.68 -17.63
C ARG A 143 -5.83 -8.19 -17.67
N PHE A 144 -6.30 -7.46 -16.67
CA PHE A 144 -5.84 -6.11 -16.37
C PHE A 144 -4.53 -6.19 -15.57
N HIS A 145 -3.58 -5.31 -15.91
CA HIS A 145 -2.32 -5.16 -15.22
C HIS A 145 -2.03 -3.68 -14.90
N CYS A 146 -1.33 -3.44 -13.80
CA CYS A 146 -0.85 -2.10 -13.43
C CYS A 146 0.63 -2.15 -13.08
N ILE A 147 1.41 -1.20 -13.59
CA ILE A 147 2.87 -1.13 -13.38
C ILE A 147 3.24 -0.57 -12.01
N PHE A 148 2.28 -0.22 -11.17
CA PHE A 148 2.53 0.19 -9.79
C PHE A 148 1.40 -0.32 -8.89
N VAL A 149 1.76 -1.18 -7.94
CA VAL A 149 0.81 -1.95 -7.12
C VAL A 149 1.25 -1.87 -5.67
N LYS A 150 0.30 -1.61 -4.75
CA LYS A 150 0.60 -1.51 -3.31
C LYS A 150 -0.03 -2.65 -2.52
N THR A 151 0.72 -3.10 -1.53
CA THR A 151 0.23 -3.85 -0.37
C THR A 151 0.21 -2.93 0.83
N LEU A 152 -0.93 -2.78 1.48
CA LEU A 152 -1.13 -2.01 2.71
C LEU A 152 -1.67 -2.95 3.79
N ALA A 153 -0.86 -3.24 4.80
CA ALA A 153 -1.27 -4.07 5.93
C ALA A 153 -1.83 -3.22 7.07
N TYR A 154 -2.97 -3.65 7.59
CA TYR A 154 -3.55 -3.10 8.81
C TYR A 154 -2.88 -3.73 10.03
N LEU A 155 -2.26 -2.91 10.88
CA LEU A 155 -1.60 -3.36 12.11
C LEU A 155 -2.46 -3.12 13.37
N THR A 156 -3.63 -2.54 13.17
CA THR A 156 -4.68 -2.28 14.16
C THR A 156 -6.01 -2.64 13.53
N ASP A 157 -7.00 -3.03 14.32
CA ASP A 157 -8.36 -3.19 13.82
C ASP A 157 -8.91 -1.81 13.40
N VAL A 158 -9.51 -1.76 12.21
CA VAL A 158 -10.04 -0.53 11.60
C VAL A 158 -11.50 -0.74 11.24
N GLY A 159 -12.39 -0.18 12.06
CA GLY A 159 -13.81 -0.02 11.78
C GLY A 159 -14.13 1.25 10.99
N ALA A 160 -15.42 1.52 10.81
CA ALA A 160 -15.91 2.65 10.01
C ALA A 160 -15.46 4.04 10.53
N GLU A 161 -15.22 4.18 11.84
CA GLU A 161 -14.73 5.44 12.45
C GLU A 161 -13.21 5.47 12.67
N ASP A 162 -12.48 4.43 12.30
CA ASP A 162 -11.04 4.27 12.59
C ASP A 162 -10.14 4.69 11.41
N GLY A 163 -10.67 5.47 10.46
CA GLY A 163 -9.93 6.05 9.35
C GLY A 163 -9.41 5.02 8.34
N GLY A 164 -10.25 4.13 7.83
CA GLY A 164 -9.85 3.16 6.80
C GLY A 164 -9.48 3.78 5.46
N THR A 165 -8.77 3.04 4.60
CA THR A 165 -8.53 3.49 3.23
C THR A 165 -9.87 3.62 2.50
N ALA A 166 -10.17 4.81 2.00
CA ALA A 166 -11.27 5.03 1.07
C ALA A 166 -10.78 4.84 -0.37
N VAL A 167 -11.65 4.30 -1.22
CA VAL A 167 -11.43 4.11 -2.65
C VAL A 167 -12.66 4.53 -3.43
N ILE A 168 -12.48 4.92 -4.69
CA ILE A 168 -13.55 5.04 -5.69
C ILE A 168 -13.51 3.78 -6.56
N PRO A 169 -14.33 2.74 -6.29
CA PRO A 169 -14.22 1.44 -6.94
C PRO A 169 -14.33 1.53 -8.46
N GLY A 170 -13.47 0.82 -9.18
CA GLY A 170 -13.49 0.76 -10.65
C GLY A 170 -12.80 1.94 -11.36
N SER A 171 -12.40 3.00 -10.64
CA SER A 171 -11.72 4.17 -11.23
C SER A 171 -10.36 3.84 -11.86
N HIS A 172 -9.74 2.72 -11.46
CA HIS A 172 -8.43 2.23 -11.96
C HIS A 172 -8.35 1.96 -13.46
N LYS A 173 -9.50 1.78 -14.12
CA LYS A 173 -9.63 1.53 -15.57
C LYS A 173 -10.25 2.71 -16.34
N MET A 174 -10.56 3.82 -15.68
CA MET A 174 -11.29 4.94 -16.28
C MET A 174 -10.33 5.95 -16.92
N SER A 175 -10.70 6.45 -18.10
CA SER A 175 -9.95 7.46 -18.86
C SER A 175 -10.39 8.92 -18.59
N TRP A 176 -11.33 9.12 -17.66
CA TRP A 176 -11.84 10.44 -17.26
C TRP A 176 -10.75 11.29 -16.60
N ARG A 177 -10.95 12.62 -16.50
CA ARG A 177 -10.04 13.43 -15.67
C ARG A 177 -10.25 13.03 -14.21
N GLN A 178 -9.17 12.76 -13.49
CA GLN A 178 -9.20 12.32 -12.10
C GLN A 178 -10.09 13.20 -11.21
N GLN A 179 -10.02 14.53 -11.37
CA GLN A 179 -10.84 15.45 -10.59
C GLN A 179 -12.34 15.30 -10.88
N GLU A 180 -12.74 15.04 -12.13
CA GLU A 180 -14.16 14.83 -12.48
C GLU A 180 -14.72 13.58 -11.79
N MET A 181 -13.92 12.51 -11.69
CA MET A 181 -14.29 11.30 -10.94
C MET A 181 -14.35 11.55 -9.43
N ILE A 182 -13.43 12.34 -8.88
CA ILE A 182 -13.44 12.74 -7.46
C ILE A 182 -14.68 13.57 -7.15
N ASP A 183 -14.97 14.59 -7.95
CA ASP A 183 -16.11 15.49 -7.76
C ASP A 183 -17.43 14.71 -7.87
N ALA A 184 -17.55 13.79 -8.82
CA ALA A 184 -18.68 12.88 -8.94
C ALA A 184 -18.87 12.03 -7.67
N ALA A 185 -17.81 11.38 -7.18
CA ALA A 185 -17.85 10.54 -5.99
C ALA A 185 -18.07 11.31 -4.68
N LEU A 186 -17.66 12.58 -4.61
CA LEU A 186 -17.98 13.47 -3.49
C LEU A 186 -19.44 13.97 -3.54
N SER A 187 -20.02 14.11 -4.74
CA SER A 187 -21.43 14.47 -4.92
C SER A 187 -22.41 13.31 -4.66
N ASP A 188 -21.99 12.07 -4.93
CA ASP A 188 -22.68 10.84 -4.55
C ASP A 188 -21.73 9.93 -3.75
N PRO A 189 -21.67 10.08 -2.41
CA PRO A 189 -20.81 9.29 -1.56
C PRO A 189 -21.07 7.77 -1.57
N SER A 190 -22.15 7.28 -2.19
CA SER A 190 -22.35 5.84 -2.39
C SER A 190 -21.31 5.24 -3.36
N LEU A 191 -20.64 6.07 -4.15
CA LEU A 191 -19.52 5.72 -5.02
C LEU A 191 -18.17 5.59 -4.28
N ILE A 192 -18.14 5.89 -2.97
CA ILE A 192 -16.94 5.78 -2.14
C ILE A 192 -17.07 4.56 -1.22
N HIS A 193 -16.11 3.65 -1.28
CA HIS A 193 -16.01 2.55 -0.32
C HIS A 193 -14.87 2.80 0.66
N GLN A 194 -15.15 2.73 1.97
CA GLN A 194 -14.13 2.72 3.01
C GLN A 194 -13.88 1.29 3.49
N VAL A 195 -12.62 0.86 3.44
CA VAL A 195 -12.20 -0.46 3.87
C VAL A 195 -12.31 -0.60 5.40
N VAL A 196 -12.95 -1.68 5.83
CA VAL A 196 -13.00 -2.14 7.23
C VAL A 196 -12.15 -3.41 7.34
N ALA A 197 -11.22 -3.42 8.30
CA ALA A 197 -10.17 -4.43 8.39
C ALA A 197 -9.89 -4.86 9.85
N GLN A 198 -9.26 -6.01 9.99
CA GLN A 198 -8.67 -6.51 11.24
C GLN A 198 -7.15 -6.45 11.14
N ALA A 199 -6.48 -6.42 12.29
CA ALA A 199 -5.03 -6.48 12.34
C ALA A 199 -4.52 -7.77 11.66
N GLY A 200 -3.66 -7.62 10.65
CA GLY A 200 -3.12 -8.70 9.82
C GLY A 200 -3.82 -8.92 8.47
N ASP A 201 -4.93 -8.20 8.22
CA ASP A 201 -5.47 -8.06 6.86
C ASP A 201 -4.57 -7.17 6.00
N VAL A 202 -4.53 -7.45 4.69
CA VAL A 202 -3.73 -6.68 3.71
C VAL A 202 -4.61 -6.26 2.54
N LEU A 203 -4.67 -4.96 2.28
CA LEU A 203 -5.25 -4.40 1.06
C LEU A 203 -4.21 -4.49 -0.06
N LEU A 204 -4.53 -5.24 -1.12
CA LEU A 204 -3.76 -5.29 -2.36
C LEU A 204 -4.51 -4.46 -3.40
N PHE A 205 -3.86 -3.45 -4.00
CA PHE A 205 -4.53 -2.52 -4.92
C PHE A 205 -3.61 -1.93 -5.99
N SER A 206 -4.23 -1.52 -7.10
CA SER A 206 -3.59 -0.82 -8.21
C SER A 206 -3.41 0.66 -7.89
N GLU A 207 -2.24 1.24 -8.15
CA GLU A 207 -2.02 2.68 -7.95
C GLU A 207 -2.70 3.59 -8.97
N SER A 208 -3.34 3.01 -10.00
CA SER A 208 -4.30 3.74 -10.83
C SER A 208 -5.67 3.92 -10.18
N LEU A 209 -5.98 3.20 -9.08
CA LEU A 209 -7.21 3.36 -8.31
C LEU A 209 -7.18 4.67 -7.53
N ILE A 210 -8.23 5.48 -7.66
CA ILE A 210 -8.38 6.69 -6.86
C ILE A 210 -8.66 6.27 -5.41
N HIS A 211 -7.75 6.65 -4.51
CA HIS A 211 -7.78 6.25 -3.10
C HIS A 211 -7.41 7.41 -2.17
N SER A 212 -7.73 7.25 -0.88
CA SER A 212 -7.48 8.24 0.17
C SER A 212 -7.42 7.57 1.55
N THR A 213 -6.87 8.29 2.53
CA THR A 213 -7.16 8.03 3.95
C THR A 213 -8.52 8.64 4.31
N THR A 214 -9.25 8.09 5.27
CA THR A 214 -10.39 8.77 5.90
C THR A 214 -10.05 9.31 7.29
N GLU A 215 -10.78 10.33 7.73
CA GLU A 215 -10.67 10.90 9.08
C GLU A 215 -10.91 9.83 10.15
N ILE A 216 -10.06 9.82 11.19
CA ILE A 216 -10.27 9.00 12.38
C ILE A 216 -11.21 9.77 13.31
N LEU A 217 -12.39 9.22 13.58
CA LEU A 217 -13.41 9.82 14.45
C LEU A 217 -13.44 9.19 15.85
N SER A 218 -12.94 7.95 15.97
CA SER A 218 -12.79 7.23 17.24
C SER A 218 -11.62 7.75 18.09
N ASP A 219 -11.46 7.21 19.30
CA ASP A 219 -10.32 7.48 20.19
C ASP A 219 -9.11 6.55 19.93
N LYS A 220 -9.14 5.72 18.87
CA LYS A 220 -8.07 4.75 18.59
C LYS A 220 -6.90 5.39 17.85
N GLU A 221 -5.72 4.80 18.04
CA GLU A 221 -4.59 4.96 17.12
C GLU A 221 -4.68 3.88 16.02
N ARG A 222 -4.47 4.29 14.77
CA ARG A 222 -4.35 3.46 13.58
C ARG A 222 -2.86 3.32 13.25
N ALA A 223 -2.43 2.09 12.98
CA ALA A 223 -1.10 1.82 12.43
C ALA A 223 -1.23 0.99 11.15
N ILE A 224 -0.57 1.42 10.09
CA ILE A 224 -0.49 0.70 8.81
C ILE A 224 0.95 0.69 8.31
N ILE A 225 1.32 -0.35 7.55
CA ILE A 225 2.57 -0.43 6.78
C ILE A 225 2.22 -0.67 5.32
N VAL A 226 3.00 -0.06 4.43
CA VAL A 226 2.79 -0.04 2.99
C VAL A 226 4.09 -0.45 2.30
N SER A 227 3.96 -1.27 1.27
CA SER A 227 5.03 -1.47 0.29
C SER A 227 4.38 -1.43 -1.08
N GLY A 228 4.82 -0.50 -1.91
CA GLY A 228 4.41 -0.38 -3.30
C GLY A 228 5.50 -0.88 -4.19
N TYR A 229 5.19 -1.53 -5.32
CA TYR A 229 6.12 -2.27 -6.18
C TYR A 229 5.93 -1.92 -7.65
N THR A 230 7.02 -1.91 -8.41
CA THR A 230 7.07 -1.56 -9.84
C THR A 230 7.84 -2.62 -10.65
N PRO A 231 7.67 -2.71 -11.99
CA PRO A 231 8.57 -3.48 -12.83
C PRO A 231 10.04 -3.05 -12.69
N PRO A 232 11.03 -3.96 -12.79
CA PRO A 232 12.45 -3.70 -12.53
C PRO A 232 13.11 -2.70 -13.49
N MET A 233 12.52 -2.37 -14.65
CA MET A 233 13.02 -1.30 -15.52
C MET A 233 12.60 0.12 -15.08
N LEU A 234 11.71 0.25 -14.09
CA LEU A 234 11.40 1.53 -13.47
C LEU A 234 12.41 1.83 -12.35
N ARG A 235 12.73 3.11 -12.19
CA ARG A 235 13.60 3.61 -11.12
C ARG A 235 12.75 4.06 -9.94
N GLU A 236 13.24 3.81 -8.74
CA GLU A 236 12.68 4.33 -7.50
C GLU A 236 12.39 5.85 -7.51
N TRP A 237 11.33 6.23 -6.80
CA TRP A 237 11.18 7.57 -6.25
C TRP A 237 12.43 8.02 -5.49
N MET A 238 12.87 9.25 -5.74
CA MET A 238 14.06 9.80 -5.07
C MET A 238 13.87 9.81 -3.55
N GLY A 239 14.89 9.35 -2.82
CA GLY A 239 14.84 9.13 -1.38
C GLY A 239 14.44 7.69 -0.97
N ASN A 240 14.13 6.81 -1.92
CA ASN A 240 13.94 5.37 -1.67
C ASN A 240 15.11 4.51 -2.22
N GLU A 241 16.25 5.13 -2.61
CA GLU A 241 17.45 4.41 -3.02
C GLU A 241 18.04 3.57 -1.87
N ILE A 242 17.99 2.25 -1.98
CA ILE A 242 18.59 1.33 -0.98
C ILE A 242 20.12 1.42 -1.02
N SER A 243 20.78 1.48 0.14
CA SER A 243 22.24 1.56 0.20
C SER A 243 22.94 0.33 -0.43
N PRO A 244 24.05 0.52 -1.16
CA PRO A 244 24.81 -0.58 -1.75
C PRO A 244 25.25 -1.61 -0.70
N GLU A 245 25.70 -1.15 0.47
CA GLU A 245 26.14 -2.00 1.58
C GLU A 245 24.99 -2.89 2.10
N PHE A 246 23.78 -2.33 2.20
CA PHE A 246 22.61 -3.12 2.57
C PHE A 246 22.24 -4.11 1.46
N LEU A 247 22.21 -3.71 0.20
CA LEU A 247 21.94 -4.61 -0.93
C LEU A 247 22.92 -5.80 -0.96
N GLU A 248 24.21 -5.56 -0.77
CA GLU A 248 25.24 -6.61 -0.72
C GLU A 248 24.98 -7.60 0.44
N SER A 249 24.52 -7.12 1.59
CA SER A 249 24.18 -7.97 2.75
C SER A 249 22.98 -8.91 2.54
N GLN A 250 22.10 -8.62 1.57
CA GLN A 250 20.87 -9.40 1.36
C GLN A 250 21.07 -10.66 0.50
N PRO A 251 20.31 -11.75 0.74
CA PRO A 251 20.23 -12.90 -0.16
C PRO A 251 19.84 -12.51 -1.59
N GLU A 252 20.33 -13.22 -2.60
CA GLU A 252 20.15 -12.86 -4.03
C GLU A 252 18.70 -12.59 -4.46
N PRO A 253 17.66 -13.36 -4.05
CA PRO A 253 16.26 -13.04 -4.39
C PRO A 253 15.78 -11.72 -3.79
N ILE A 254 16.13 -11.44 -2.52
CA ILE A 254 15.79 -10.19 -1.85
C ILE A 254 16.56 -9.03 -2.48
N ARG A 255 17.86 -9.20 -2.76
CA ARG A 255 18.69 -8.19 -3.42
C ARG A 255 18.13 -7.78 -4.78
N LYS A 256 17.64 -8.73 -5.58
CA LYS A 256 16.96 -8.47 -6.87
C LYS A 256 15.69 -7.64 -6.70
N LEU A 257 14.83 -8.04 -5.77
CA LEU A 257 13.61 -7.31 -5.43
C LEU A 257 13.92 -5.88 -4.94
N LEU A 258 14.92 -5.69 -4.08
CA LEU A 258 15.26 -4.36 -3.56
C LEU A 258 15.94 -3.44 -4.60
N SER A 259 16.78 -3.99 -5.48
CA SER A 259 17.59 -3.19 -6.43
C SER A 259 16.96 -3.01 -7.81
N GLY A 260 15.99 -3.86 -8.19
CA GLY A 260 15.50 -3.91 -9.57
C GLY A 260 16.54 -4.36 -10.59
N SER A 261 17.62 -5.05 -10.18
CA SER A 261 18.77 -5.37 -11.04
C SER A 261 18.47 -6.14 -12.32
N ASP A 262 17.32 -6.84 -12.41
CA ASP A 262 16.90 -7.52 -13.64
C ASP A 262 16.61 -6.50 -14.77
N SER A 263 16.22 -5.26 -14.43
CA SER A 263 16.01 -4.12 -15.35
C SER A 263 15.19 -4.50 -16.60
N TRP A 264 15.69 -4.22 -17.80
CA TRP A 264 15.07 -4.57 -19.08
C TRP A 264 15.05 -6.07 -19.39
N ASN A 265 15.68 -6.93 -18.57
CA ASN A 265 15.51 -8.39 -18.63
C ASN A 265 14.25 -8.84 -17.87
N TRP A 266 13.22 -7.97 -17.82
CA TRP A 266 11.99 -8.19 -17.08
C TRP A 266 11.28 -9.46 -17.52
N ARG A 267 11.11 -10.39 -16.58
CA ARG A 267 10.44 -11.66 -16.80
C ARG A 267 8.96 -11.46 -16.59
N ARG A 268 8.20 -11.40 -17.68
CA ARG A 268 6.74 -11.47 -17.61
C ARG A 268 6.31 -12.84 -17.09
N ASN A 269 5.39 -12.83 -16.14
CA ASN A 269 4.82 -14.03 -15.55
C ASN A 269 3.30 -13.84 -15.53
N HIS A 270 2.62 -14.72 -16.24
CA HIS A 270 1.16 -14.74 -16.33
C HIS A 270 0.71 -16.13 -15.88
N PRO A 271 0.58 -16.38 -14.57
CA PRO A 271 0.08 -17.66 -14.08
C PRO A 271 -1.38 -17.82 -14.51
N ILE A 272 -1.64 -18.81 -15.38
CA ILE A 272 -2.95 -19.08 -15.99
C ILE A 272 -3.87 -19.74 -14.96
#